data_AF-A0A9P3NGC6-F1
#
_entry.id   AF-A0A9P3NGC6-F1
#
_cell.length_a   1.000
_cell.length_b   1.000
_cell.length_c   1.000
_cell.angle_alpha   90.00
_cell.angle_beta   90.00
_cell.angle_gamma   90.00
#
_symmetry.space_group_name_H-M   'P 1'
#
loop_
_entity.id
_entity.type
_entity.pdbx_description
1 polymer ?
#
loop_
_entity_poly.entity_id
_entity_poly.type
_entity_poly.pdbx_seq_one_letter_code
_entity_poly.pdbx_strand_id
1 'polypeptide(L)'
;RRAANVVEFSVRGLGLLSGKLTIEATYTVSSPTRVDIRFESSSIVPDQLSKLFEKNYDLLLQVFNPDGWLEITYVDDTVRIGRDNKGNIFVVERQVSQQ
;
A
#
# COMPACT_ATOMS: atom_id res chain seq x y z
N ARG A 1 3.69 8.98 13.79
CA ARG A 1 3.51 7.53 14.07
C ARG A 1 4.17 6.73 12.95
N ARG A 2 4.52 5.46 13.13
CA ARG A 2 5.06 4.59 12.06
C ARG A 2 4.01 3.57 11.64
N ALA A 3 4.02 3.20 10.37
CA ALA A 3 3.20 2.14 9.81
C ALA A 3 4.03 1.32 8.81
N ALA A 4 3.78 0.02 8.77
CA ALA A 4 4.33 -0.87 7.77
C ALA A 4 3.16 -1.56 7.04
N ASN A 5 3.18 -1.52 5.71
CA ASN A 5 2.26 -2.28 4.88
C ASN A 5 3.04 -3.40 4.19
N VAL A 6 2.54 -4.63 4.30
CA VAL A 6 3.16 -5.81 3.73
C VAL A 6 2.18 -6.39 2.71
N VAL A 7 2.63 -6.46 1.46
CA VAL A 7 1.87 -7.03 0.35
C VAL A 7 2.58 -8.30 -0.10
N GLU A 8 1.92 -9.44 0.10
CA GLU A 8 2.32 -10.71 -0.48
C GLU A 8 1.63 -10.88 -1.84
N PHE A 9 2.39 -11.27 -2.85
CA PHE A 9 1.88 -11.38 -4.21
C PHE A 9 2.41 -12.65 -4.89
N SER A 10 1.67 -13.11 -5.90
CA SER A 10 2.08 -14.18 -6.80
C SER A 10 1.73 -13.82 -8.23
N VAL A 11 2.70 -13.83 -9.14
CA VAL A 11 2.47 -13.47 -10.55
C VAL A 11 2.34 -14.75 -11.38
N ARG A 12 1.10 -15.12 -11.71
CA ARG A 12 0.79 -16.34 -12.48
C ARG A 12 1.43 -16.36 -13.89
N GLY A 13 1.70 -15.19 -14.47
CA GLY A 13 2.30 -15.05 -15.81
C GLY A 13 3.83 -15.08 -15.89
N LEU A 14 4.54 -15.13 -14.74
CA LEU A 14 6.01 -15.12 -14.68
C LEU A 14 6.60 -16.40 -14.07
N GLY A 15 5.90 -17.54 -14.21
CA GLY A 15 6.39 -18.83 -13.72
C GLY A 15 6.33 -19.00 -12.21
N LEU A 16 5.24 -18.56 -11.56
CA LEU A 16 4.99 -18.71 -10.11
C LEU A 16 5.97 -17.95 -9.21
N LEU A 17 6.50 -16.81 -9.66
CA LEU A 17 7.24 -15.91 -8.77
C LEU A 17 6.26 -15.32 -7.73
N SER A 18 6.44 -15.74 -6.49
CA SER A 18 5.83 -15.13 -5.32
C SER A 18 6.83 -14.23 -4.61
N GLY A 19 6.34 -13.14 -4.03
CA GLY A 19 7.18 -12.21 -3.30
C GLY A 19 6.41 -11.46 -2.23
N LYS A 20 7.17 -10.72 -1.44
CA LYS A 20 6.68 -9.87 -0.37
C LYS A 20 7.28 -8.48 -0.53
N LEU A 21 6.43 -7.48 -0.76
CA LEU A 21 6.79 -6.06 -0.76
C LEU A 21 6.43 -5.48 0.61
N THR A 22 7.37 -4.83 1.27
CA THR A 22 7.14 -4.11 2.52
C THR A 22 7.39 -2.62 2.27
N ILE A 23 6.42 -1.79 2.64
CA ILE A 23 6.51 -0.33 2.61
C ILE A 23 6.48 0.18 4.04
N GLU A 24 7.50 0.94 4.42
CA GLU A 24 7.59 1.60 5.72
C GLU A 24 7.35 3.10 5.55
N ALA A 25 6.47 3.66 6.38
CA ALA A 25 6.12 5.07 6.34
C ALA A 25 5.91 5.64 7.74
N THR A 26 6.10 6.95 7.86
CA THR A 26 5.60 7.72 9.00
C THR A 26 4.32 8.45 8.61
N TYR A 27 3.45 8.70 9.59
CA TYR A 27 2.24 9.50 9.37
C TYR A 27 1.89 10.39 10.55
N THR A 28 1.21 11.49 10.25
CA THR A 28 0.60 12.45 11.19
C THR A 28 -0.89 12.57 10.91
N VAL A 29 -1.70 12.66 11.97
CA VAL A 29 -3.14 12.89 11.82
C VAL A 29 -3.34 14.38 11.58
N SER A 30 -3.76 14.77 10.39
CA SER A 30 -4.01 16.16 10.02
C SER A 30 -5.46 16.58 10.25
N SER A 31 -6.40 15.62 10.25
CA SER A 31 -7.80 15.82 10.61
C SER A 31 -8.45 14.51 11.07
N PRO A 32 -9.71 14.49 11.53
CA PRO A 32 -10.42 13.25 11.87
C PRO A 32 -10.47 12.22 10.74
N THR A 33 -10.42 12.66 9.48
CA THR A 33 -10.51 11.81 8.29
C THR A 33 -9.22 11.78 7.47
N ARG A 34 -8.20 12.56 7.81
CA ARG A 34 -6.99 12.70 6.99
C ARG A 34 -5.71 12.43 7.77
N VAL A 35 -4.81 11.70 7.12
CA VAL A 35 -3.44 11.52 7.55
C VAL A 35 -2.49 12.03 6.49
N ASP A 36 -1.44 12.72 6.90
CA ASP A 36 -0.30 13.03 6.04
C ASP A 36 0.73 11.92 6.24
N ILE A 37 1.27 11.41 5.14
CA ILE A 37 2.13 10.24 5.09
C ILE A 37 3.45 10.63 4.44
N ARG A 38 4.53 10.16 5.04
CA ARG A 38 5.89 10.28 4.53
C ARG A 38 6.48 8.89 4.36
N PHE A 39 6.92 8.59 3.16
CA PHE A 39 7.67 7.39 2.84
C PHE A 39 9.02 7.40 3.56
N GLU A 40 9.41 6.23 4.09
CA GLU A 40 10.71 6.05 4.72
C GLU A 40 11.56 5.06 3.91
N SER A 41 11.02 3.86 3.65
CA SER A 41 11.74 2.84 2.90
C SER A 41 10.81 1.79 2.30
N SER A 42 11.35 1.00 1.37
CA SER A 42 10.70 -0.18 0.83
C SER A 42 11.68 -1.34 0.71
N SER A 43 11.21 -2.56 0.94
CA SER A 43 12.00 -3.77 0.70
C SER A 43 11.16 -4.81 -0.04
N ILE A 44 11.83 -5.65 -0.83
CA ILE A 44 11.21 -6.76 -1.53
C ILE A 44 11.99 -8.04 -1.32
N VAL A 45 11.26 -9.14 -1.10
CA VAL A 45 11.83 -10.48 -0.92
C VAL A 45 11.12 -11.46 -1.87
N PRO A 46 11.83 -12.43 -2.47
CA PRO A 46 13.28 -12.65 -2.37
C PRO A 46 14.10 -11.63 -3.17
N ASP A 47 15.38 -11.46 -2.80
CA ASP A 47 16.30 -10.49 -3.42
C ASP A 47 16.42 -10.64 -4.93
N GLN A 48 16.13 -11.83 -5.48
CA GLN A 48 16.10 -12.05 -6.93
C GLN A 48 15.05 -11.16 -7.64
N LEU A 49 14.00 -10.75 -6.93
CA LEU A 49 13.00 -9.82 -7.42
C LEU A 49 13.50 -8.37 -7.42
N SER A 50 14.53 -8.02 -6.63
CA SER A 50 15.01 -6.64 -6.56
C SER A 50 15.42 -6.12 -7.94
N LYS A 51 16.14 -6.91 -8.74
CA LYS A 51 16.56 -6.53 -10.10
C LYS A 51 15.40 -6.35 -11.09
N LEU A 52 14.31 -7.11 -10.92
CA LEU A 52 13.10 -6.93 -11.72
C LEU A 52 12.37 -5.64 -11.32
N PHE A 53 12.38 -5.34 -10.02
CA PHE A 53 11.75 -4.15 -9.45
C PHE A 53 12.57 -2.89 -9.73
N GLU A 54 13.89 -2.93 -9.66
CA GLU A 54 14.80 -1.83 -10.04
C GLU A 54 14.53 -1.34 -11.47
N LYS A 55 14.35 -2.28 -12.41
CA LYS A 55 14.03 -1.94 -13.81
C LYS A 55 12.64 -1.32 -14.00
N ASN A 56 11.73 -1.52 -13.06
CA ASN A 56 10.33 -1.08 -13.13
C ASN A 56 9.94 -0.24 -11.90
N TYR A 57 10.93 0.38 -11.24
CA TYR A 57 10.76 0.96 -9.92
C TYR A 57 9.77 2.12 -9.95
N ASP A 58 9.79 2.90 -11.03
CA ASP A 58 8.85 3.99 -11.27
C ASP A 58 7.40 3.49 -11.38
N LEU A 59 7.16 2.34 -12.03
CA LEU A 59 5.82 1.74 -12.12
C LEU A 59 5.31 1.32 -10.73
N LEU A 60 6.20 0.82 -9.88
CA LEU A 60 5.86 0.38 -8.53
C LEU A 60 5.64 1.56 -7.60
N LEU A 61 6.46 2.59 -7.69
CA LEU A 61 6.23 3.83 -6.95
C LEU A 61 4.93 4.51 -7.41
N GLN A 62 4.55 4.44 -8.69
CA GLN A 62 3.26 4.96 -9.13
C GLN A 62 2.07 4.27 -8.43
N VAL A 63 2.20 2.99 -8.09
CA VAL A 63 1.13 2.22 -7.42
C VAL A 63 1.24 2.26 -5.90
N PHE A 64 2.46 2.25 -5.35
CA PHE A 64 2.72 2.03 -3.93
C PHE A 64 3.40 3.19 -3.22
N ASN A 65 3.73 4.31 -3.89
CA ASN A 65 4.32 5.46 -3.22
C ASN A 65 3.31 6.09 -2.25
N PRO A 66 3.55 5.93 -0.93
CA PRO A 66 2.61 6.38 0.07
C PRO A 66 2.76 7.88 0.40
N ASP A 67 3.77 8.58 -0.13
CA ASP A 67 4.01 10.00 0.16
C ASP A 67 2.81 10.87 -0.21
N GLY A 68 2.41 11.76 0.70
CA GLY A 68 1.33 12.72 0.48
C GLY A 68 0.30 12.67 1.59
N TRP A 69 -0.98 12.60 1.24
CA TRP A 69 -2.05 12.46 2.22
C TRP A 69 -3.02 11.37 1.79
N LEU A 70 -3.64 10.73 2.79
CA LEU A 70 -4.75 9.79 2.61
C LEU A 70 -5.94 10.31 3.40
N GLU A 71 -7.05 10.52 2.70
CA GLU A 71 -8.34 10.84 3.29
C GLU A 71 -9.22 9.59 3.29
N ILE A 72 -9.86 9.33 4.43
CA ILE A 72 -10.63 8.11 4.68
C ILE A 72 -12.07 8.49 4.99
N THR A 73 -13.00 7.92 4.25
CA THR A 73 -14.44 7.99 4.50
C THR A 73 -14.95 6.60 4.84
N TYR A 74 -15.66 6.49 5.97
CA TYR A 74 -16.38 5.27 6.34
C TYR A 74 -17.76 5.35 5.71
N VAL A 75 -18.08 4.40 4.82
CA VAL A 75 -19.40 4.31 4.20
C VAL A 75 -20.35 3.65 5.20
N ASP A 76 -19.87 2.58 5.83
CA ASP A 76 -20.50 1.88 6.94
C ASP A 76 -19.42 1.18 7.79
N ASP A 77 -19.82 0.26 8.68
CA ASP A 77 -18.92 -0.46 9.59
C ASP A 77 -18.00 -1.47 8.88
N THR A 78 -18.36 -1.86 7.66
CA THR A 78 -17.68 -2.88 6.85
C THR A 78 -16.93 -2.29 5.67
N VAL A 79 -17.34 -1.14 5.13
CA VAL A 79 -16.76 -0.54 3.93
C VAL A 79 -16.17 0.84 4.25
N ARG A 80 -14.92 1.03 3.83
CA ARG A 80 -14.27 2.35 3.80
C ARG A 80 -13.67 2.65 2.44
N ILE A 81 -13.66 3.93 2.10
CA ILE A 81 -13.06 4.47 0.89
C ILE A 81 -11.90 5.37 1.31
N GLY A 82 -10.70 5.08 0.79
CA GLY A 82 -9.53 5.92 0.89
C GLY A 82 -9.29 6.67 -0.41
N ARG A 83 -8.90 7.94 -0.32
CA ARG A 83 -8.45 8.74 -1.46
C ARG A 83 -7.11 9.37 -1.15
N ASP A 84 -6.18 9.31 -2.10
CA ASP A 84 -4.89 10.00 -1.97
C ASP A 84 -4.83 11.32 -2.74
N ASN A 85 -3.70 12.02 -2.57
CA ASN A 85 -3.39 13.26 -3.26
C ASN A 85 -3.02 13.09 -4.75
N LYS A 86 -2.92 11.85 -5.23
CA LYS A 86 -2.57 11.51 -6.62
C LYS A 86 -3.79 11.12 -7.45
N GLY A 87 -4.97 11.09 -6.83
CA GLY A 87 -6.23 10.73 -7.49
C GLY A 87 -6.56 9.25 -7.43
N ASN A 88 -5.79 8.44 -6.71
CA ASN A 88 -6.11 7.03 -6.50
C ASN A 88 -7.26 6.91 -5.48
N ILE A 89 -8.11 5.92 -5.71
CA ILE A 89 -9.22 5.55 -4.82
C ILE A 89 -9.05 4.09 -4.41
N PHE A 90 -9.09 3.84 -3.11
CA PHE A 90 -8.96 2.52 -2.50
C PHE A 90 -10.28 2.16 -1.83
N VAL A 91 -10.86 1.02 -2.20
CA VAL A 91 -12.04 0.48 -1.52
C VAL A 91 -11.59 -0.70 -0.66
N VAL A 92 -11.84 -0.61 0.64
CA VAL A 92 -11.49 -1.67 1.59
C VAL A 92 -12.76 -2.16 2.25
N GLU A 93 -13.05 -3.44 2.05
CA GLU A 93 -14.11 -4.17 2.71
C GLU A 93 -13.52 -5.02 3.85
N ARG A 94 -14.07 -4.85 5.04
CA ARG A 94 -13.79 -5.70 6.20
C ARG A 94 -14.56 -6.99 6.01
N GLN A 95 -13.84 -8.09 5.81
CA GLN A 95 -14.44 -9.42 5.88
C GLN A 95 -14.80 -9.72 7.34
N VAL A 96 -16.09 -9.94 7.60
CA VAL A 96 -16.56 -10.44 8.89
C VAL A 96 -16.47 -11.95 8.81
N SER A 97 -15.51 -12.56 9.51
CA SER A 97 -15.42 -14.02 9.58
C SER A 97 -16.73 -14.56 10.14
N GLN A 98 -17.45 -15.37 9.36
CA GLN A 98 -18.52 -16.20 9.91
C GLN A 98 -17.84 -17.27 10.76
N GLN A 99 -18.09 -17.24 12.06
CA GLN A 99 -17.66 -18.27 13.01
C GLN A 99 -18.43 -19.57 12.76
#